data_AF-A0A6A6HB25-F1
#
_entry.id   AF-A0A6A6HB25-F1
#
_cell.length_a   1.000
_cell.length_b   1.000
_cell.length_c   1.000
_cell.angle_alpha   90.00
_cell.angle_beta   90.00
_cell.angle_gamma   90.00
#
_symmetry.space_group_name_H-M   'P 1'
#
loop_
_entity.id
_entity.type
_entity.pdbx_description
1 polymer ?
#
loop_
_entity_poly.entity_id
_entity_poly.type
_entity_poly.pdbx_seq_one_letter_code
_entity_poly.pdbx_strand_id
1 'polypeptide(L)'
;MTSTAPRDQPMHFVVNIAENASPATNASAKRKCTTKRFRRKPSNQQTEWQEEARRKYMKESRTRILDEWVGYPHLATFQSSTPKFSLYRGFSYLHGRMLLELQDEVAVLERELDQFDRGDKEGTSSQQLSLRSRAYDMRESKNLSKGTRTRRDILKEIRTKLVEYDDLLIKAREIAAFRKPSGEDYKSVKQWFFNNKPLTEAAREDEFITWKEDIVSLH
;
A
#
# COMPACT_ATOMS: atom_id res chain seq x y z
N MET A 1 -6.02 18.66 -53.00
CA MET A 1 -5.89 17.25 -52.54
C MET A 1 -5.35 17.28 -51.12
N THR A 2 -5.71 16.28 -50.30
CA THR A 2 -5.55 16.10 -48.83
C THR A 2 -6.58 16.91 -48.01
N SER A 3 -7.74 16.39 -47.55
CA SER A 3 -8.08 15.18 -46.75
C SER A 3 -7.41 15.17 -45.37
N THR A 4 -8.14 15.67 -44.36
CA THR A 4 -7.80 15.55 -42.94
C THR A 4 -9.06 15.16 -42.17
N ALA A 5 -9.04 13.97 -41.58
CA ALA A 5 -10.12 13.35 -40.82
C ALA A 5 -10.38 14.09 -39.48
N PRO A 6 -11.61 14.05 -38.93
CA PRO A 6 -11.88 14.54 -37.58
C PRO A 6 -11.51 13.49 -36.51
N ARG A 7 -10.85 13.98 -35.46
CA ARG A 7 -10.35 13.25 -34.29
C ARG A 7 -11.49 12.85 -33.34
N ASP A 8 -11.33 11.66 -32.77
CA ASP A 8 -12.02 11.17 -31.59
C ASP A 8 -11.92 12.15 -30.40
N GLN A 9 -13.05 12.44 -29.76
CA GLN A 9 -13.10 12.98 -28.40
C GLN A 9 -13.96 12.07 -27.50
N PRO A 10 -13.47 11.74 -26.28
CA PRO A 10 -14.13 10.81 -25.38
C PRO A 10 -15.33 11.44 -24.65
N MET A 11 -16.44 10.71 -24.63
CA MET A 11 -17.68 11.08 -23.96
C MET A 11 -17.51 10.98 -22.43
N HIS A 12 -17.63 12.12 -21.73
CA HIS A 12 -17.69 12.19 -20.28
C HIS A 12 -18.96 11.51 -19.74
N PHE A 13 -18.79 10.53 -18.86
CA PHE A 13 -19.86 9.86 -18.14
C PHE A 13 -20.16 10.64 -16.85
N VAL A 14 -21.33 11.26 -16.76
CA VAL A 14 -21.81 11.94 -15.54
C VAL A 14 -22.63 10.94 -14.72
N VAL A 15 -22.12 10.57 -13.55
CA VAL A 15 -22.86 9.77 -12.55
C VAL A 15 -23.52 10.73 -11.58
N ASN A 16 -24.84 10.91 -11.68
CA ASN A 16 -25.62 11.64 -10.68
C ASN A 16 -26.00 10.69 -9.55
N ILE A 17 -25.39 10.90 -8.38
CA ILE A 17 -25.80 10.30 -7.11
C ILE A 17 -26.82 11.26 -6.50
N ALA A 18 -28.10 10.85 -6.46
CA ALA A 18 -29.14 11.59 -5.76
C ALA A 18 -29.32 11.01 -4.35
N GLU A 19 -29.11 11.86 -3.35
CA GLU A 19 -29.38 11.64 -1.92
C GLU A 19 -30.86 11.33 -1.67
N ASN A 20 -31.11 10.34 -0.82
CA ASN A 20 -32.42 10.05 -0.27
C ASN A 20 -32.66 10.92 0.97
N ALA A 21 -33.57 11.90 0.85
CA ALA A 21 -34.25 12.52 1.99
C ALA A 21 -35.75 12.61 1.70
N SER A 22 -36.56 12.14 2.64
CA SER A 22 -38.00 12.42 2.70
C SER A 22 -38.40 12.58 4.15
N PRO A 23 -39.21 13.59 4.46
CA PRO A 23 -40.41 13.24 5.21
C PRO A 23 -41.69 13.92 4.69
N ALA A 24 -42.77 13.17 4.87
CA ALA A 24 -44.12 13.59 5.24
C ALA A 24 -44.99 14.37 4.23
N THR A 25 -46.10 13.69 3.89
CA THR A 25 -47.49 14.17 3.87
C THR A 25 -47.80 15.45 3.09
N ASN A 26 -48.61 15.34 2.04
CA ASN A 26 -49.96 15.92 2.04
C ASN A 26 -50.81 15.43 0.88
N ALA A 27 -52.10 15.26 1.19
CA ALA A 27 -53.15 14.88 0.27
C ALA A 27 -53.53 16.03 -0.67
N SER A 28 -53.94 15.68 -1.90
CA SER A 28 -55.22 16.09 -2.51
C SER A 28 -55.12 16.33 -4.02
N ALA A 29 -56.27 16.14 -4.67
CA ALA A 29 -56.64 16.55 -6.02
C ALA A 29 -56.10 15.72 -7.21
N LYS A 30 -56.84 14.65 -7.52
CA LYS A 30 -56.86 14.01 -8.84
C LYS A 30 -57.29 15.02 -9.90
N ARG A 31 -56.37 15.41 -10.81
CA ARG A 31 -56.72 15.89 -12.15
C ARG A 31 -56.23 14.87 -13.16
N LYS A 32 -57.18 14.14 -13.75
CA LYS A 32 -56.95 13.21 -14.86
C LYS A 32 -56.63 14.02 -16.12
N CYS A 33 -55.38 14.44 -16.28
CA CYS A 33 -54.85 14.82 -17.58
C CYS A 33 -54.33 13.55 -18.25
N THR A 34 -55.16 12.95 -19.10
CA THR A 34 -54.80 11.81 -19.93
C THR A 34 -53.87 12.27 -21.05
N THR A 35 -52.61 12.55 -20.72
CA THR A 35 -51.55 12.53 -21.72
C THR A 35 -51.30 11.07 -22.04
N LYS A 36 -51.69 10.64 -23.24
CA LYS A 36 -51.25 9.35 -23.79
C LYS A 36 -49.73 9.43 -23.88
N ARG A 37 -49.03 8.96 -22.85
CA ARG A 37 -47.58 8.84 -22.82
C ARG A 37 -47.24 7.80 -23.87
N PHE A 38 -46.94 8.25 -25.08
CA PHE A 38 -46.47 7.41 -26.16
C PHE A 38 -45.13 6.84 -25.69
N ARG A 39 -45.17 5.66 -25.05
CA ARG A 39 -43.96 4.89 -24.76
C ARG A 39 -43.40 4.49 -26.12
N ARG A 40 -42.51 5.31 -26.66
CA ARG A 40 -41.60 4.85 -27.72
C ARG A 40 -40.87 3.66 -27.12
N LYS A 41 -41.19 2.44 -27.57
CA LYS A 41 -40.34 1.30 -27.30
C LYS A 41 -38.93 1.71 -27.79
N PRO A 42 -37.87 1.54 -26.99
CA PRO A 42 -36.53 1.74 -27.50
C PRO A 42 -36.40 0.94 -28.79
N SER A 43 -35.72 1.49 -29.80
CA SER A 43 -35.56 0.78 -31.07
C SER A 43 -34.97 -0.60 -30.76
N ASN A 44 -35.57 -1.65 -31.32
CA ASN A 44 -35.18 -3.03 -31.03
C ASN A 44 -33.66 -3.23 -31.24
N GLN A 45 -33.12 -2.54 -32.25
CA GLN A 45 -31.70 -2.48 -32.58
C GLN A 45 -30.82 -1.95 -31.43
N GLN A 46 -31.23 -0.90 -30.71
CA GLN A 46 -30.43 -0.32 -29.64
C GLN A 46 -30.39 -1.22 -28.39
N THR A 47 -31.43 -2.03 -28.19
CA THR A 47 -31.53 -3.02 -27.11
C THR A 47 -30.73 -4.28 -27.46
N GLU A 48 -30.81 -4.73 -28.71
CA GLU A 48 -30.01 -5.84 -29.25
C GLU A 48 -28.51 -5.53 -29.24
N TRP A 49 -28.09 -4.32 -29.65
CA TRP A 49 -26.68 -3.92 -29.62
C TRP A 49 -26.11 -3.90 -28.20
N GLN A 50 -26.91 -3.48 -27.22
CA GLN A 50 -26.53 -3.50 -25.81
C GLN A 50 -26.41 -4.93 -25.27
N GLU A 51 -27.34 -5.81 -25.65
CA GLU A 51 -27.31 -7.22 -25.26
C GLU A 51 -26.17 -8.00 -25.93
N GLU A 52 -25.84 -7.68 -27.18
CA GLU A 52 -24.69 -8.23 -27.90
C GLU A 52 -23.37 -7.74 -27.33
N ALA A 53 -23.25 -6.45 -27.03
CA ALA A 53 -22.08 -5.90 -26.34
C ALA A 53 -21.90 -6.53 -24.96
N ARG A 54 -23.00 -6.72 -24.21
CA ARG A 54 -22.99 -7.43 -22.93
C ARG A 54 -22.61 -8.91 -23.08
N ARG A 55 -23.11 -9.61 -24.10
CA ARG A 55 -22.72 -11.00 -24.42
C ARG A 55 -21.26 -11.11 -24.80
N LYS A 56 -20.76 -10.16 -25.60
CA LYS A 56 -19.37 -10.08 -26.02
C LYS A 56 -18.47 -9.84 -24.81
N TYR A 57 -18.80 -8.83 -23.99
CA TYR A 57 -18.10 -8.55 -22.74
C TYR A 57 -18.10 -9.74 -21.77
N MET A 58 -19.23 -10.44 -21.63
CA MET A 58 -19.34 -11.63 -20.76
C MET A 58 -18.59 -12.85 -21.31
N LYS A 59 -18.27 -12.90 -22.60
CA LYS A 59 -17.51 -13.99 -23.24
C LYS A 59 -16.01 -13.68 -23.35
N GLU A 60 -15.64 -12.40 -23.41
CA GLU A 60 -14.25 -11.95 -23.50
C GLU A 60 -13.53 -12.15 -22.16
N SER A 61 -13.08 -13.39 -21.94
CA SER A 61 -12.10 -13.69 -20.91
C SER A 61 -10.70 -13.55 -21.51
N ARG A 62 -9.87 -12.70 -20.90
CA ARG A 62 -8.45 -12.62 -21.24
C ARG A 62 -7.70 -13.61 -20.36
N THR A 63 -7.10 -14.62 -20.97
CA THR A 63 -6.18 -15.53 -20.30
C THR A 63 -4.75 -15.20 -20.70
N ARG A 64 -3.81 -15.33 -19.77
CA ARG A 64 -2.37 -15.27 -20.08
C ARG A 64 -1.88 -16.69 -20.34
N ILE A 65 -1.05 -16.84 -21.36
CA ILE A 65 -0.29 -18.08 -21.60
C ILE A 65 0.89 -18.06 -20.62
N LEU A 66 0.93 -19.03 -19.71
CA LEU A 66 1.86 -19.06 -18.58
C LEU A 66 2.92 -20.16 -18.69
N ASP A 67 2.73 -21.15 -19.57
CA ASP A 67 3.58 -22.35 -19.68
C ASP A 67 4.80 -22.19 -20.59
N GLU A 68 4.93 -21.10 -21.34
CA GLU A 68 6.01 -20.91 -22.33
C GLU A 68 7.25 -20.22 -21.78
N TRP A 69 7.22 -19.76 -20.53
CA TRP A 69 8.27 -18.89 -19.99
C TRP A 69 9.34 -19.68 -19.23
N VAL A 70 10.55 -19.13 -19.20
CA VAL A 70 11.68 -19.58 -18.35
C VAL A 70 12.04 -18.46 -17.37
N GLY A 71 12.76 -18.77 -16.29
CA GLY A 71 13.16 -17.74 -15.33
C GLY A 71 12.10 -17.43 -14.26
N TYR A 72 12.15 -16.20 -13.77
CA TYR A 72 11.17 -15.63 -12.83
C TYR A 72 9.71 -15.75 -13.29
N PRO A 73 9.35 -15.55 -14.58
CA PRO A 73 7.97 -15.75 -15.02
C PRO A 73 7.49 -17.20 -14.82
N HIS A 74 8.32 -18.21 -15.06
CA HIS A 74 7.96 -19.61 -14.81
C HIS A 74 7.76 -19.86 -13.31
N LEU A 75 8.68 -19.36 -12.48
CA LEU A 75 8.54 -19.44 -11.02
C LEU A 75 7.25 -18.75 -10.54
N ALA A 76 6.92 -17.58 -11.08
CA ALA A 76 5.70 -16.86 -10.73
C ALA A 76 4.45 -17.65 -11.16
N THR A 77 4.45 -18.25 -12.36
CA THR A 77 3.39 -19.17 -12.80
C THR A 77 3.20 -20.30 -11.79
N PHE A 78 4.27 -20.98 -11.41
CA PHE A 78 4.23 -22.08 -10.45
C PHE A 78 3.71 -21.64 -9.07
N GLN A 79 4.26 -20.57 -8.49
CA GLN A 79 3.83 -20.05 -7.18
C GLN A 79 2.37 -19.59 -7.19
N SER A 80 1.90 -19.01 -8.31
CA SER A 80 0.50 -18.56 -8.45
C SER A 80 -0.49 -19.69 -8.75
N SER A 81 -0.01 -20.89 -9.12
CA SER A 81 -0.87 -22.01 -9.52
C SER A 81 -1.70 -22.57 -8.36
N THR A 82 -1.17 -22.54 -7.13
CA THR A 82 -1.85 -23.01 -5.93
C THR A 82 -1.41 -22.15 -4.75
N PRO A 83 -2.33 -21.68 -3.89
CA PRO A 83 -1.96 -20.83 -2.75
C PRO A 83 -0.92 -21.44 -1.79
N LYS A 84 -0.88 -22.78 -1.70
CA LYS A 84 0.11 -23.54 -0.91
C LYS A 84 1.55 -23.36 -1.39
N PHE A 85 1.74 -23.03 -2.68
CA PHE A 85 3.05 -22.85 -3.30
C PHE A 85 3.52 -21.38 -3.29
N SER A 86 2.69 -20.46 -2.79
CA SER A 86 3.04 -19.05 -2.53
C SER A 86 4.01 -18.92 -1.35
N LEU A 87 5.23 -19.42 -1.54
CA LEU A 87 6.31 -19.45 -0.56
C LEU A 87 7.30 -18.32 -0.84
N TYR A 88 7.53 -17.50 0.18
CA TYR A 88 8.46 -16.38 0.13
C TYR A 88 9.33 -16.35 1.37
N ARG A 89 10.42 -15.60 1.30
CA ARG A 89 11.30 -15.38 2.45
C ARG A 89 10.78 -14.21 3.28
N GLY A 90 10.64 -14.41 4.59
CA GLY A 90 10.12 -13.44 5.56
C GLY A 90 11.17 -12.52 6.16
N PHE A 91 12.47 -12.80 5.99
CA PHE A 91 13.59 -11.95 6.42
C PHE A 91 13.53 -11.52 7.90
N SER A 92 13.03 -12.39 8.77
CA SER A 92 12.80 -12.12 10.20
C SER A 92 14.03 -11.56 10.92
N TYR A 93 15.20 -12.15 10.64
CA TYR A 93 16.49 -11.71 11.17
C TYR A 93 16.87 -10.29 10.72
N LEU A 94 16.65 -9.95 9.45
CA LEU A 94 16.98 -8.62 8.93
C LEU A 94 16.03 -7.56 9.47
N HIS A 95 14.73 -7.86 9.57
CA HIS A 95 13.77 -6.98 10.23
C HIS A 95 14.18 -6.69 11.68
N GLY A 96 14.59 -7.73 12.44
CA GLY A 96 15.11 -7.56 13.79
C GLY A 96 16.33 -6.65 13.85
N ARG A 97 17.30 -6.81 12.93
CA ARG A 97 18.47 -5.92 12.87
C ARG A 97 18.11 -4.47 12.59
N MET A 98 17.21 -4.21 11.67
CA MET A 98 16.77 -2.86 11.33
C MET A 98 15.98 -2.21 12.48
N LEU A 99 15.17 -2.98 13.20
CA LEU A 99 14.49 -2.50 14.40
C LEU A 99 15.47 -2.10 15.51
N LEU A 100 16.51 -2.92 15.74
CA LEU A 100 17.54 -2.61 16.74
C LEU A 100 18.35 -1.37 16.37
N GLU A 101 18.68 -1.19 15.09
CA GLU A 101 19.36 0.01 14.60
C GLU A 101 18.52 1.27 14.87
N LEU A 102 17.26 1.27 14.43
CA LEU A 102 16.34 2.39 14.62
C LEU A 102 16.09 2.68 16.12
N GLN A 103 16.02 1.64 16.94
CA GLN A 103 15.86 1.78 18.38
C GLN A 103 17.06 2.51 19.01
N ASP A 104 18.29 2.16 18.62
CA ASP A 104 19.48 2.84 19.12
C ASP A 104 19.55 4.29 18.63
N GLU A 105 19.25 4.55 17.35
CA GLU A 105 19.19 5.91 16.80
C GLU A 105 18.20 6.79 17.59
N VAL A 106 17.00 6.29 17.87
CA VAL A 106 16.01 7.01 18.70
C VAL A 106 16.54 7.23 20.12
N ALA A 107 17.20 6.23 20.72
CA ALA A 107 17.76 6.36 22.07
C ALA A 107 18.94 7.36 22.14
N VAL A 108 19.73 7.49 21.07
CA VAL A 108 20.75 8.54 20.93
C VAL A 108 20.09 9.93 20.91
N LEU A 109 19.06 10.10 20.08
CA LEU A 109 18.33 11.37 19.97
C LEU A 109 17.59 11.74 21.27
N GLU A 110 17.03 10.75 21.97
CA GLU A 110 16.41 10.93 23.29
C GLU A 110 17.43 11.44 24.31
N ARG A 111 18.61 10.81 24.39
CA ARG A 111 19.68 11.27 25.28
C ARG A 111 20.19 12.67 24.92
N GLU A 112 20.22 13.01 23.64
CA GLU A 112 20.60 14.35 23.19
C GLU A 112 19.54 15.38 23.61
N LEU A 113 18.26 15.07 23.43
CA LEU A 113 17.16 15.92 23.87
C LEU A 113 17.17 16.13 25.39
N ASP A 114 17.41 15.06 26.16
CA ASP A 114 17.58 15.10 27.61
C ASP A 114 18.71 16.02 28.05
N GLN A 115 19.81 16.06 27.29
CA GLN A 115 20.93 16.97 27.55
C GLN A 115 20.53 18.43 27.35
N PHE A 116 19.77 18.75 26.30
CA PHE A 116 19.20 20.09 26.11
C PHE A 116 18.29 20.49 27.27
N ASP A 117 17.43 19.57 27.72
CA ASP A 117 16.48 19.86 28.79
C ASP A 117 17.17 20.03 30.15
N ARG A 118 18.22 19.24 30.43
CA ARG A 118 19.07 19.43 31.61
C ARG A 118 19.84 20.74 31.55
N GLY A 119 20.42 21.08 30.39
CA GLY A 119 21.13 22.34 30.19
C GLY A 119 20.25 23.56 30.42
N ASP A 120 19.03 23.57 29.89
CA ASP A 120 18.08 24.67 30.11
C ASP A 120 17.60 24.74 31.57
N LYS A 121 17.51 23.60 32.27
CA LYS A 121 17.14 23.53 33.68
C LYS A 121 18.23 24.16 34.58
N GLU A 122 19.49 23.85 34.31
CA GLU A 122 20.65 24.34 35.07
C GLU A 122 21.11 25.75 34.62
N GLY A 123 20.57 26.24 33.50
CA GLY A 123 20.90 27.53 32.91
C GLY A 123 20.25 28.74 33.59
N THR A 124 20.35 29.87 32.89
CA THR A 124 19.78 31.16 33.30
C THR A 124 18.24 31.12 33.39
N SER A 125 17.64 32.06 34.11
CA SER A 125 16.18 32.20 34.18
C SER A 125 15.52 32.32 32.80
N SER A 126 16.22 32.90 31.81
CA SER A 126 15.73 32.98 30.42
C SER A 126 15.71 31.61 29.73
N GLN A 127 16.75 30.79 29.91
CA GLN A 127 16.82 29.43 29.34
C GLN A 127 15.78 28.51 29.99
N GLN A 128 15.54 28.65 31.29
CA GLN A 128 14.48 27.91 31.98
C GLN A 128 13.07 28.22 31.43
N LEU A 129 12.85 29.41 30.84
CA LEU A 129 11.58 29.74 30.17
C LEU A 129 11.38 28.95 28.89
N SER A 130 12.45 28.51 28.21
CA SER A 130 12.36 27.66 27.02
C SER A 130 11.70 26.31 27.33
N LEU A 131 11.96 25.74 28.50
CA LEU A 131 11.29 24.52 29.00
C LEU A 131 9.79 24.72 29.22
N ARG A 132 9.37 25.94 29.54
CA ARG A 132 7.99 26.28 29.90
C ARG A 132 7.19 26.88 28.73
N SER A 133 7.87 27.35 27.69
CA SER A 133 7.24 28.05 26.58
C SER A 133 7.98 27.80 25.27
N ARG A 134 7.26 27.19 24.33
CA ARG A 134 7.70 26.97 22.94
C ARG A 134 8.07 28.28 22.21
N ALA A 135 7.46 29.41 22.59
CA ALA A 135 7.77 30.70 21.99
C ALA A 135 9.15 31.22 22.44
N TYR A 136 9.50 30.98 23.70
CA TYR A 136 10.83 31.29 24.24
C TYR A 136 11.90 30.37 23.66
N ASP A 137 11.64 29.07 23.59
CA ASP A 137 12.52 28.09 22.93
C ASP A 137 12.85 28.50 21.48
N MET A 138 11.86 29.01 20.75
CA MET A 138 12.06 29.54 19.40
C MET A 138 12.86 30.82 19.31
N ARG A 139 12.82 31.64 20.36
CA ARG A 139 13.58 32.88 20.40
C ARG A 139 15.04 32.55 20.70
N GLU A 140 15.28 31.70 21.69
CA GLU A 140 16.62 31.26 22.07
C GLU A 140 17.30 30.50 20.93
N SER A 141 16.55 29.66 20.20
CA SER A 141 17.11 28.94 19.05
C SER A 141 17.54 29.86 17.89
N LYS A 142 16.91 31.02 17.72
CA LYS A 142 17.34 32.03 16.74
C LYS A 142 18.59 32.80 17.17
N ASN A 143 18.88 32.83 18.48
CA ASN A 143 20.08 33.47 19.02
C ASN A 143 21.31 32.55 18.92
N LEU A 144 21.12 31.26 18.62
CA LEU A 144 22.21 30.32 18.39
C LEU A 144 22.96 30.62 17.09
N SER A 145 24.24 30.26 17.07
CA SER A 145 25.07 30.35 15.87
C SER A 145 24.48 29.51 14.72
N LYS A 146 24.61 30.01 13.48
CA LYS A 146 24.19 29.25 12.30
C LYS A 146 24.91 27.90 12.25
N GLY A 147 24.15 26.81 12.14
CA GLY A 147 24.67 25.45 12.11
C GLY A 147 24.64 24.74 13.47
N THR A 148 24.33 25.44 14.56
CA THR A 148 24.08 24.77 15.84
C THR A 148 22.74 24.05 15.79
N ARG A 149 22.76 22.76 16.15
CA ARG A 149 21.55 21.94 16.22
C ARG A 149 20.64 22.45 17.33
N THR A 150 19.35 22.56 17.04
CA THR A 150 18.35 23.05 17.99
C THR A 150 17.49 21.91 18.53
N ARG A 151 16.86 22.12 19.70
CA ARG A 151 15.84 21.20 20.25
C ARG A 151 14.80 20.78 19.21
N ARG A 152 14.39 21.70 18.35
CA ARG A 152 13.40 21.43 17.29
C ARG A 152 13.91 20.53 16.19
N ASP A 153 15.19 20.63 15.85
CA ASP A 153 15.79 19.77 14.83
C ASP A 153 15.82 18.32 15.34
N ILE A 154 16.20 18.13 16.61
CA ILE A 154 16.19 16.83 17.28
C ILE A 154 14.76 16.27 17.35
N LEU A 155 13.78 17.06 17.81
CA LEU A 155 12.38 16.62 17.86
C LEU A 155 11.79 16.27 16.48
N LYS A 156 12.23 16.98 15.43
CA LYS A 156 11.82 16.68 14.05
C LYS A 156 12.40 15.35 13.60
N GLU A 157 13.67 15.09 13.90
CA GLU A 157 14.34 13.84 13.56
C GLU A 157 13.77 12.65 14.35
N ILE A 158 13.54 12.80 15.66
CA ILE A 158 12.84 11.82 16.49
C ILE A 158 11.49 11.48 15.87
N ARG A 159 10.71 12.47 15.45
CA ARG A 159 9.41 12.21 14.79
C ARG A 159 9.57 11.36 13.54
N THR A 160 10.55 11.66 12.68
CA THR A 160 10.80 10.88 11.47
C THR A 160 11.20 9.45 11.81
N LYS A 161 12.16 9.27 12.73
CA LYS A 161 12.67 7.96 13.13
C LYS A 161 11.64 7.10 13.85
N LEU A 162 10.79 7.69 14.69
CA LEU A 162 9.68 6.98 15.34
C LEU A 162 8.66 6.47 14.33
N VAL A 163 8.30 7.27 13.31
CA VAL A 163 7.40 6.80 12.25
C VAL A 163 8.01 5.62 11.49
N GLU A 164 9.29 5.71 11.13
CA GLU A 164 10.01 4.61 10.46
C GLU A 164 10.06 3.34 11.33
N TYR A 165 10.34 3.49 12.63
CA TYR A 165 10.39 2.41 13.60
C TYR A 165 9.02 1.75 13.79
N ASP A 166 7.97 2.53 14.05
CA ASP A 166 6.62 2.03 14.27
C ASP A 166 6.08 1.30 13.03
N ASP A 167 6.28 1.87 11.84
CA ASP A 167 5.91 1.25 10.57
C ASP A 167 6.62 -0.09 10.38
N LEU A 168 7.94 -0.14 10.63
CA LEU A 168 8.71 -1.36 10.49
C LEU A 168 8.29 -2.41 11.53
N LEU A 169 8.01 -2.00 12.76
CA LEU A 169 7.62 -2.89 13.85
C LEU A 169 6.27 -3.56 13.56
N ILE A 170 5.29 -2.78 13.09
CA ILE A 170 3.98 -3.30 12.68
C ILE A 170 4.13 -4.28 11.52
N LYS A 171 4.85 -3.88 10.46
CA LYS A 171 5.08 -4.74 9.28
C LYS A 171 5.84 -6.02 9.64
N ALA A 172 6.85 -5.93 10.50
CA ALA A 172 7.61 -7.10 10.96
C ALA A 172 6.72 -8.07 11.75
N ARG A 173 5.82 -7.55 12.60
CA ARG A 173 4.82 -8.37 13.30
C ARG A 173 3.85 -9.03 12.33
N GLU A 174 3.34 -8.29 11.34
CA GLU A 174 2.44 -8.83 10.32
C GLU A 174 3.10 -9.96 9.52
N ILE A 175 4.37 -9.78 9.14
CA ILE A 175 5.14 -10.80 8.45
C ILE A 175 5.36 -12.03 9.35
N ALA A 176 5.69 -11.81 10.63
CA ALA A 176 5.87 -12.89 11.59
C ALA A 176 4.56 -13.65 11.90
N ALA A 177 3.40 -13.04 11.65
CA ALA A 177 2.10 -13.67 11.81
C ALA A 177 1.70 -14.57 10.62
N PHE A 178 2.42 -14.52 9.49
CA PHE A 178 2.18 -15.46 8.40
C PHE A 178 2.46 -16.89 8.83
N ARG A 179 1.71 -17.82 8.22
CA ARG A 179 1.86 -19.24 8.51
C ARG A 179 3.17 -19.75 7.92
N LYS A 180 3.85 -20.61 8.65
CA LYS A 180 4.90 -21.44 8.08
C LYS A 180 4.27 -22.49 7.16
N PRO A 181 4.89 -22.82 6.01
CA PRO A 181 4.36 -23.85 5.12
C PRO A 181 4.36 -25.22 5.79
N SER A 182 3.44 -26.08 5.37
CA SER A 182 3.51 -27.50 5.73
C SER A 182 4.83 -28.10 5.25
N GLY A 183 5.35 -29.08 5.98
CA GLY A 183 6.55 -29.80 5.58
C GLY A 183 6.41 -30.50 4.22
N GLU A 184 5.19 -30.89 3.85
CA GLU A 184 4.88 -31.51 2.55
C GLU A 184 4.85 -30.48 1.42
N ASP A 185 4.21 -29.34 1.64
CA ASP A 185 4.13 -28.25 0.67
C ASP A 185 5.52 -27.70 0.36
N TYR A 186 6.33 -27.46 1.40
CA TYR A 186 7.72 -27.03 1.26
C TYR A 186 8.56 -28.04 0.47
N LYS A 187 8.40 -29.35 0.72
CA LYS A 187 9.10 -30.40 -0.05
C LYS A 187 8.67 -30.40 -1.51
N SER A 188 7.38 -30.24 -1.78
CA SER A 188 6.84 -30.20 -3.15
C SER A 188 7.44 -29.04 -3.95
N VAL A 189 7.48 -27.84 -3.35
CA VAL A 189 8.11 -26.67 -3.97
C VAL A 189 9.61 -26.90 -4.19
N LYS A 190 10.32 -27.42 -3.18
CA LYS A 190 11.77 -27.68 -3.30
C LYS A 190 12.08 -28.71 -4.39
N GLN A 191 11.26 -29.76 -4.50
CA GLN A 191 11.39 -30.76 -5.56
C GLN A 191 11.18 -30.13 -6.94
N TRP A 192 10.18 -29.24 -7.07
CA TRP A 192 9.92 -28.52 -8.30
C TRP A 192 11.10 -27.61 -8.69
N PHE A 193 11.69 -26.88 -7.73
CA PHE A 193 12.92 -26.10 -7.95
C PHE A 193 14.08 -26.97 -8.46
N PHE A 194 14.28 -28.14 -7.85
CA PHE A 194 15.34 -29.07 -8.25
C PHE A 194 15.15 -29.59 -9.69
N ASN A 195 13.91 -29.93 -10.06
CA ASN A 195 13.59 -30.49 -11.37
C ASN A 195 13.63 -29.45 -12.49
N ASN A 196 13.12 -28.25 -12.24
CA ASN A 196 12.92 -27.23 -13.28
C ASN A 196 14.06 -26.21 -13.35
N LYS A 197 14.82 -26.05 -12.27
CA LYS A 197 15.90 -25.05 -12.14
C LYS A 197 15.51 -23.71 -12.75
N PRO A 198 14.42 -23.10 -12.26
CA PRO A 198 13.83 -21.92 -12.90
C PRO A 198 14.75 -20.70 -12.82
N LEU A 199 15.69 -20.64 -11.87
CA LEU A 199 16.60 -19.52 -11.63
C LEU A 199 18.06 -19.96 -11.81
N THR A 200 18.94 -19.00 -12.03
CA THR A 200 20.35 -19.29 -12.29
C THR A 200 21.10 -19.58 -10.99
N GLU A 201 21.62 -20.81 -10.84
CA GLU A 201 22.41 -21.23 -9.67
C GLU A 201 23.66 -20.35 -9.45
N ALA A 202 24.30 -19.88 -10.53
CA ALA A 202 25.49 -19.02 -10.45
C ALA A 202 25.23 -17.68 -9.72
N ALA A 203 24.00 -17.18 -9.78
CA ALA A 203 23.58 -15.96 -9.11
C ALA A 203 23.00 -16.21 -7.70
N ARG A 204 22.89 -17.49 -7.28
CA ARG A 204 22.37 -17.91 -5.96
C ARG A 204 20.95 -17.38 -5.68
N GLU A 205 20.17 -17.12 -6.73
CA GLU A 205 18.84 -16.52 -6.63
C GLU A 205 17.79 -17.51 -6.11
N ASP A 206 18.03 -18.81 -6.25
CA ASP A 206 17.19 -19.88 -5.74
C ASP A 206 17.43 -20.18 -4.25
N GLU A 207 18.53 -19.68 -3.66
CA GLU A 207 18.93 -20.02 -2.30
C GLU A 207 17.92 -19.64 -1.24
N PHE A 208 17.05 -18.66 -1.51
CA PHE A 208 16.02 -18.25 -0.55
C PHE A 208 15.19 -19.46 -0.09
N ILE A 209 14.91 -20.42 -0.97
CA ILE A 209 14.10 -21.60 -0.64
C ILE A 209 14.81 -22.54 0.32
N THR A 210 16.14 -22.47 0.45
CA THR A 210 16.92 -23.32 1.35
C THR A 210 16.78 -22.91 2.82
N TRP A 211 16.40 -21.64 3.08
CA TRP A 211 16.22 -21.07 4.42
C TRP A 211 14.86 -21.45 5.03
N LYS A 212 14.61 -22.74 5.26
CA LYS A 212 13.31 -23.29 5.68
C LYS A 212 12.64 -22.52 6.83
N GLU A 213 13.40 -22.10 7.84
CA GLU A 213 12.85 -21.42 9.01
C GLU A 213 12.39 -19.98 8.74
N ASP A 214 12.90 -19.37 7.67
CA ASP A 214 12.59 -18.01 7.24
C ASP A 214 11.58 -17.99 6.08
N ILE A 215 11.02 -19.15 5.71
CA ILE A 215 9.96 -19.22 4.69
C ILE A 215 8.59 -19.00 5.31
N VAL A 216 7.82 -18.12 4.68
CA VAL A 216 6.43 -17.81 4.99
C VAL A 216 5.53 -18.20 3.82
N SER A 217 4.30 -18.60 4.15
CA SER A 217 3.23 -18.87 3.18
C SER A 217 2.19 -17.75 3.22
N LEU A 218 1.71 -17.33 2.06
CA LEU A 218 0.67 -16.30 1.94
C LEU A 218 -0.77 -16.85 2.05
N HIS A 219 -0.95 -18.12 2.40
CA HIS A 219 -2.26 -18.79 2.52
C HIS A 219 -2.59 -19.22 3.96
#